data_AF-A0A5N5DR23-F1
#
_entry.id   AF-A0A5N5DR23-F1
#
_cell.length_a   1.000
_cell.length_b   1.000
_cell.length_c   1.000
_cell.angle_alpha   90.00
_cell.angle_beta   90.00
_cell.angle_gamma   90.00
#
_symmetry.space_group_name_H-M   'P 1'
#
loop_
_entity.id
_entity.type
_entity.pdbx_description
1 polymer ?
#
loop_
_entity_poly.entity_id
_entity_poly.type
_entity_poly.pdbx_seq_one_letter_code
_entity_poly.pdbx_strand_id
1 'polypeptide(L)'
;MATDVEKYEQLRNREATRTAAQFSQEISDSLIRNHHWGTLLSAAPLALSFVGACQVVASSPAASGLKLKKPKNGFTHLQYESLQANLVYLVDIGRKTFIETESRMDKLVMHSRYLFSETGTVNRIIDALNDEQGAKKTLPACMNTLKSTVGECENHLQVIEAKFEAWLDVAQELSQVATESEHDTIDKRHENQDQVHSQKIRKEFAEKEMQRKEEAVREAQRRMLLAEDAFKHASKNIPSGESSSKYRLPFHN
;
A
#
# COMPACT_ATOMS: atom_id res chain seq x y z
N MET A 1 2.00 26.61 72.24
CA MET A 1 2.99 26.67 71.15
C MET A 1 3.26 25.24 70.74
N ALA A 2 2.89 24.85 69.52
CA ALA A 2 3.22 23.52 69.03
C ALA A 2 4.74 23.35 69.03
N THR A 3 5.22 22.24 69.56
CA THR A 3 6.65 21.92 69.59
C THR A 3 7.18 21.75 68.15
N ASP A 4 8.47 21.98 67.91
CA ASP A 4 9.05 21.85 66.56
C ASP A 4 8.80 20.46 65.95
N VAL A 5 8.64 19.44 66.80
CA VAL A 5 8.25 18.07 66.43
C VAL A 5 6.82 18.01 65.88
N GLU A 6 5.85 18.65 66.54
CA GLU A 6 4.46 18.71 66.05
C GLU A 6 4.34 19.47 64.72
N LYS A 7 5.13 20.54 64.55
CA LYS A 7 5.19 21.26 63.27
C LYS A 7 5.75 20.39 62.16
N TYR A 8 6.80 19.62 62.44
CA TYR A 8 7.40 18.70 61.47
C TYR A 8 6.43 17.60 61.05
N GLU A 9 5.72 16.98 61.99
CA GLU A 9 4.71 15.96 61.67
C GLU A 9 3.53 16.51 60.87
N GLN A 10 3.07 17.73 61.18
CA GLN A 10 2.02 18.40 60.41
C GLN A 10 2.45 18.70 58.97
N LEU A 11 3.69 19.15 58.78
CA LEU A 11 4.26 19.37 57.44
C LEU A 11 4.38 18.06 56.66
N ARG A 12 4.94 17.02 57.28
CA ARG A 12 5.07 15.68 56.68
C ARG A 12 3.71 15.13 56.23
N ASN A 13 2.69 15.17 57.09
CA ASN A 13 1.36 14.68 56.73
C ASN A 13 0.74 15.49 55.59
N ARG A 14 0.89 16.81 55.60
CA ARG A 14 0.33 17.68 54.57
C ARG A 14 1.00 17.47 53.20
N GLU A 15 2.31 17.25 53.17
CA GLU A 15 3.04 16.89 51.95
C GLU A 15 2.67 15.49 51.44
N ALA A 16 2.56 14.51 52.33
CA ALA A 16 2.13 13.16 51.98
C ALA A 16 0.70 13.15 51.39
N THR A 17 -0.25 13.86 52.01
CA THR A 17 -1.63 13.97 51.50
C THR A 17 -1.67 14.67 50.15
N ARG A 18 -0.87 15.73 49.94
CA ARG A 18 -0.80 16.43 48.65
C ARG A 18 -0.25 15.53 47.56
N THR A 19 0.82 14.80 47.84
CA THR A 19 1.47 13.89 46.87
C THR A 19 0.53 12.73 46.50
N ALA A 20 -0.15 12.14 47.48
CA ALA A 20 -1.13 11.09 47.23
C ALA A 20 -2.34 11.60 46.42
N ALA A 21 -2.83 12.81 46.70
CA ALA A 21 -3.91 13.43 45.95
C ALA A 21 -3.50 13.72 44.49
N GLN A 22 -2.29 14.23 44.27
CA GLN A 22 -1.74 14.47 42.93
C GLN A 22 -1.59 13.17 42.13
N PHE A 23 -1.00 12.14 42.72
CA PHE A 23 -0.87 10.83 42.08
C PHE A 23 -2.23 10.21 41.73
N SER A 24 -3.19 10.28 42.66
CA SER A 24 -4.55 9.78 42.42
C SER A 24 -5.26 10.56 41.30
N GLN A 25 -5.02 11.86 41.22
CA GLN A 25 -5.54 12.72 40.16
C GLN A 25 -4.87 12.43 38.80
N GLU A 26 -3.56 12.21 38.75
CA GLU A 26 -2.85 11.80 37.52
C GLU A 26 -3.35 10.46 37.00
N ILE A 27 -3.61 9.47 37.87
CA ILE A 27 -4.25 8.21 37.45
C ILE A 27 -5.68 8.48 36.98
N SER A 28 -6.38 9.50 37.51
CA SER A 28 -7.78 9.84 37.15
C SER A 28 -7.85 10.44 35.77
N ASP A 29 -6.88 11.28 35.49
CA ASP A 29 -6.73 11.96 34.22
C ASP A 29 -6.06 11.06 33.17
N SER A 30 -5.41 9.96 33.59
CA SER A 30 -4.78 9.00 32.69
C SER A 30 -5.78 8.35 31.72
N LEU A 31 -5.29 8.11 30.50
CA LEU A 31 -6.02 7.45 29.41
C LEU A 31 -6.59 6.07 29.81
N ILE A 32 -6.00 5.44 30.81
CA ILE A 32 -6.36 4.14 31.41
C ILE A 32 -7.77 4.18 32.04
N ARG A 33 -8.25 5.32 32.55
CA ARG A 33 -9.60 5.43 33.14
C ARG A 33 -10.65 6.01 32.18
N ASN A 34 -10.24 6.89 31.29
CA ASN A 34 -11.17 7.71 30.49
C ASN A 34 -11.40 7.17 29.07
N HIS A 35 -10.76 6.08 28.65
CA HIS A 35 -10.96 5.49 27.32
C HIS A 35 -11.53 4.08 27.37
N HIS A 36 -12.32 3.74 26.36
CA HIS A 36 -12.84 2.40 26.17
C HIS A 36 -11.70 1.46 25.81
N TRP A 37 -11.27 0.67 26.79
CA TRP A 37 -10.26 -0.39 26.63
C TRP A 37 -10.50 -1.27 25.42
N GLY A 38 -11.76 -1.56 25.08
CA GLY A 38 -12.11 -2.33 23.88
C GLY A 38 -11.57 -1.72 22.59
N THR A 39 -11.61 -0.40 22.44
CA THR A 39 -11.09 0.32 21.25
C THR A 39 -9.56 0.37 21.25
N LEU A 40 -8.94 0.53 22.42
CA LEU A 40 -7.48 0.52 22.52
C LEU A 40 -6.91 -0.87 22.24
N LEU A 41 -7.56 -1.91 22.77
CA LEU A 41 -7.14 -3.30 22.63
C LEU A 41 -7.52 -3.91 21.28
N SER A 42 -8.48 -3.33 20.53
CA SER A 42 -8.84 -3.80 19.19
C SER A 42 -7.80 -3.47 18.13
N ALA A 43 -6.91 -2.50 18.39
CA ALA A 43 -5.88 -2.08 17.43
C ALA A 43 -4.97 -3.24 17.00
N ALA A 44 -4.52 -4.07 17.94
CA ALA A 44 -3.64 -5.20 17.64
C ALA A 44 -4.33 -6.31 16.80
N PRO A 45 -5.54 -6.81 17.16
CA PRO A 45 -6.30 -7.73 16.31
C PRO A 45 -6.60 -7.19 14.91
N LEU A 46 -6.91 -5.90 14.79
CA LEU A 46 -7.16 -5.26 13.49
C LEU A 46 -5.89 -5.23 12.63
N ALA A 47 -4.76 -4.82 13.22
CA ALA A 47 -3.47 -4.83 12.54
C ALA A 47 -3.06 -6.23 12.07
N LEU A 48 -3.27 -7.27 12.89
CA LEU A 48 -3.04 -8.66 12.48
C LEU A 48 -3.98 -9.11 11.35
N SER A 49 -5.23 -8.65 11.36
CA SER A 49 -6.18 -8.92 10.27
C SER A 49 -5.71 -8.28 8.96
N PHE A 50 -5.15 -7.07 9.00
CA PHE A 50 -4.56 -6.43 7.84
C PHE A 50 -3.32 -7.17 7.31
N VAL A 51 -2.46 -7.66 8.20
CA VAL A 51 -1.33 -8.54 7.82
C VAL A 51 -1.85 -9.77 7.07
N GLY A 52 -2.89 -10.43 7.61
CA GLY A 52 -3.53 -11.57 6.95
C GLY A 52 -4.09 -11.23 5.57
N ALA A 53 -4.79 -10.10 5.45
CA ALA A 53 -5.32 -9.63 4.17
C ALA A 53 -4.21 -9.33 3.15
N CYS A 54 -3.13 -8.66 3.56
CA CYS A 54 -1.98 -8.39 2.72
C CYS A 54 -1.33 -9.68 2.21
N GLN A 55 -1.23 -10.72 3.05
CA GLN A 55 -0.68 -12.02 2.65
C GLN A 55 -1.56 -12.72 1.60
N VAL A 56 -2.89 -12.65 1.75
CA VAL A 56 -3.83 -13.20 0.77
C VAL A 56 -3.69 -12.47 -0.57
N VAL A 57 -3.65 -11.13 -0.54
CA VAL A 57 -3.46 -10.32 -1.76
C VAL A 57 -2.10 -10.61 -2.41
N ALA A 58 -1.02 -10.71 -1.63
CA ALA A 58 0.30 -11.05 -2.14
C ALA A 58 0.34 -12.42 -2.81
N SER A 59 -0.47 -13.37 -2.34
CA SER A 59 -0.56 -14.72 -2.92
C SER A 59 -1.41 -14.77 -4.20
N SER A 60 -2.08 -13.66 -4.55
CA SER A 60 -2.93 -13.60 -5.73
C SER A 60 -2.11 -13.40 -7.02
N PRO A 61 -2.56 -13.97 -8.16
CA PRO A 61 -1.97 -13.68 -9.47
C PRO A 61 -2.04 -12.20 -9.84
N ALA A 62 -3.05 -11.49 -9.33
CA ALA A 62 -3.22 -10.05 -9.57
C ALA A 62 -2.06 -9.23 -9.00
N ALA A 63 -1.57 -9.54 -7.81
CA ALA A 63 -0.43 -8.83 -7.22
C ALA A 63 0.90 -9.16 -7.90
N SER A 64 1.04 -10.37 -8.48
CA SER A 64 2.27 -10.85 -9.11
C SER A 64 2.62 -10.06 -10.38
N GLY A 65 1.61 -9.57 -11.10
CA GLY A 65 1.78 -8.80 -12.34
C GLY A 65 1.97 -7.29 -12.12
N LEU A 66 1.73 -6.79 -10.90
CA LEU A 66 1.73 -5.36 -10.62
C LEU A 66 3.13 -4.87 -10.21
N LYS A 67 3.60 -3.85 -10.93
CA LYS A 67 4.80 -3.10 -10.61
C LYS A 67 4.43 -1.71 -10.09
N LEU A 68 5.02 -1.35 -8.99
CA LEU A 68 4.94 -0.05 -8.35
C LEU A 68 5.83 0.95 -9.08
N LYS A 69 5.30 2.14 -9.34
CA LYS A 69 6.07 3.23 -9.91
C LYS A 69 7.01 3.80 -8.85
N LYS A 70 8.30 3.78 -9.15
CA LYS A 70 9.32 4.34 -8.27
C LYS A 70 9.20 5.88 -8.23
N PRO A 71 9.13 6.52 -7.04
CA PRO A 71 9.19 7.97 -6.91
C PRO A 71 10.50 8.54 -7.47
N LYS A 72 10.54 9.85 -7.76
CA LYS A 72 11.74 10.51 -8.35
C LYS A 72 13.03 10.26 -7.57
N ASN A 73 12.94 10.19 -6.23
CA ASN A 73 14.08 9.97 -5.35
C ASN A 73 14.27 8.49 -4.97
N GLY A 74 13.48 7.59 -5.53
CA GLY A 74 13.42 6.19 -5.14
C GLY A 74 12.47 5.92 -3.98
N PHE A 75 12.45 4.66 -3.57
CA PHE A 75 11.75 4.24 -2.36
C PHE A 75 12.62 4.55 -1.14
N THR A 76 11.98 4.98 -0.06
CA THR A 76 12.61 5.29 1.23
C THR A 76 12.62 4.07 2.14
N HIS A 77 11.51 3.34 2.20
CA HIS A 77 11.27 2.20 3.10
C HIS A 77 10.90 0.91 2.35
N LEU A 78 10.31 1.00 1.14
CA LEU A 78 10.06 -0.14 0.26
C LEU A 78 11.36 -0.67 -0.34
N GLN A 79 11.42 -1.99 -0.54
CA GLN A 79 12.63 -2.67 -1.04
C GLN A 79 12.54 -3.11 -2.50
N TYR A 80 11.31 -3.27 -3.02
CA TYR A 80 11.09 -3.89 -4.32
C TYR A 80 10.24 -3.02 -5.24
N GLU A 81 10.26 -3.30 -6.54
CA GLU A 81 9.32 -2.69 -7.48
C GLU A 81 8.04 -3.51 -7.63
N SER A 82 8.04 -4.79 -7.24
CA SER A 82 6.85 -5.63 -7.30
C SER A 82 5.92 -5.35 -6.12
N LEU A 83 4.62 -5.17 -6.39
CA LEU A 83 3.61 -5.04 -5.35
C LEU A 83 3.58 -6.30 -4.46
N GLN A 84 3.59 -7.49 -5.07
CA GLN A 84 3.64 -8.75 -4.35
C GLN A 84 4.84 -8.82 -3.39
N ALA A 85 6.04 -8.50 -3.86
CA ALA A 85 7.24 -8.58 -3.03
C ALA A 85 7.18 -7.60 -1.85
N ASN A 86 6.67 -6.38 -2.06
CA ASN A 86 6.51 -5.42 -0.97
C ASN A 86 5.39 -5.79 0.01
N LEU A 87 4.30 -6.42 -0.43
CA LEU A 87 3.28 -6.95 0.47
C LEU A 87 3.82 -8.08 1.34
N VAL A 88 4.59 -9.02 0.77
CA VAL A 88 5.27 -10.07 1.55
C VAL A 88 6.25 -9.45 2.54
N TYR A 89 7.02 -8.45 2.11
CA TYR A 89 7.93 -7.71 2.99
C TYR A 89 7.19 -7.03 4.15
N LEU A 90 6.10 -6.31 3.86
CA LEU A 90 5.25 -5.66 4.87
C LEU A 90 4.69 -6.66 5.90
N VAL A 91 4.27 -7.84 5.43
CA VAL A 91 3.77 -8.93 6.28
C VAL A 91 4.87 -9.49 7.17
N ASP A 92 6.06 -9.74 6.61
CA ASP A 92 7.19 -10.30 7.36
C ASP A 92 7.68 -9.34 8.46
N ILE A 93 7.83 -8.04 8.14
CA ILE A 93 8.19 -7.04 9.15
C ILE A 93 7.09 -6.88 10.21
N GLY A 94 5.82 -6.87 9.80
CA GLY A 94 4.69 -6.76 10.73
C GLY A 94 4.65 -7.93 11.71
N ARG A 95 4.79 -9.16 11.20
CA ARG A 95 4.88 -10.37 12.03
C ARG A 95 6.05 -10.30 13.01
N LYS A 96 7.24 -9.89 12.55
CA LYS A 96 8.43 -9.74 13.39
C LYS A 96 8.22 -8.68 14.48
N THR A 97 7.60 -7.55 14.14
CA THR A 97 7.25 -6.49 15.09
C THR A 97 6.34 -7.05 16.18
N PHE A 98 5.26 -7.75 15.84
CA PHE A 98 4.37 -8.33 16.86
C PHE A 98 5.04 -9.34 17.78
N ILE A 99 5.87 -10.24 17.25
CA ILE A 99 6.61 -11.22 18.07
C ILE A 99 7.58 -10.54 19.04
N GLU A 100 8.32 -9.54 18.55
CA GLU A 100 9.25 -8.78 19.40
C GLU A 100 8.50 -7.97 20.47
N THR A 101 7.37 -7.38 20.09
CA THR A 101 6.50 -6.66 21.03
C THR A 101 5.96 -7.58 22.11
N GLU A 102 5.45 -8.77 21.76
CA GLU A 102 4.96 -9.76 22.73
C GLU A 102 6.05 -10.07 23.77
N SER A 103 7.26 -10.43 23.31
CA SER A 103 8.38 -10.74 24.20
C SER A 103 8.74 -9.59 25.15
N ARG A 104 8.63 -8.34 24.68
CA ARG A 104 8.92 -7.15 25.49
C ARG A 104 7.79 -6.81 26.45
N MET A 105 6.54 -6.98 26.03
CA MET A 105 5.38 -6.83 26.89
C MET A 105 5.40 -7.85 28.04
N ASP A 106 5.82 -9.08 27.77
CA ASP A 106 6.04 -10.08 28.84
C ASP A 106 7.06 -9.60 29.88
N LYS A 107 8.17 -9.00 29.43
CA LYS A 107 9.18 -8.41 30.34
C LYS A 107 8.58 -7.26 31.16
N LEU A 108 7.80 -6.38 30.54
CA LEU A 108 7.09 -5.30 31.25
C LEU A 108 6.16 -5.86 32.33
N VAL A 109 5.41 -6.93 32.02
CA VAL A 109 4.56 -7.62 33.00
C VAL A 109 5.40 -8.21 34.14
N MET A 110 6.54 -8.83 33.84
CA MET A 110 7.44 -9.36 34.86
C MET A 110 8.01 -8.25 35.76
N HIS A 111 8.48 -7.15 35.19
CA HIS A 111 8.97 -6.00 35.96
C HIS A 111 7.88 -5.41 36.85
N SER A 112 6.67 -5.23 36.32
CA SER A 112 5.52 -4.76 37.09
C SER A 112 5.21 -5.69 38.27
N ARG A 113 5.13 -7.00 38.02
CA ARG A 113 4.93 -7.99 39.11
C ARG A 113 6.05 -7.95 40.14
N TYR A 114 7.30 -7.80 39.73
CA TYR A 114 8.44 -7.72 40.63
C TYR A 114 8.42 -6.44 41.49
N LEU A 115 8.04 -5.31 40.92
CA LEU A 115 7.98 -4.03 41.63
C LEU A 115 6.83 -3.99 42.64
N PHE A 116 5.65 -4.50 42.25
CA PHE A 116 4.40 -4.33 42.98
C PHE A 116 3.88 -5.60 43.69
N SER A 117 4.66 -6.68 43.75
CA SER A 117 4.27 -7.85 44.56
C SER A 117 4.28 -7.52 46.05
N GLU A 118 3.67 -8.39 46.86
CA GLU A 118 3.64 -8.23 48.33
C GLU A 118 5.05 -8.04 48.92
N THR A 119 6.05 -8.74 48.38
CA THR A 119 7.47 -8.63 48.76
C THR A 119 8.29 -7.77 47.80
N GLY A 120 7.62 -7.04 46.92
CA GLY A 120 8.19 -6.26 45.83
C GLY A 120 8.96 -5.04 46.30
N THR A 121 9.72 -4.46 45.38
CA THR A 121 10.61 -3.32 45.67
C THR A 121 9.84 -2.12 46.25
N VAL A 122 8.61 -1.86 45.80
CA VAL A 122 7.80 -0.74 46.28
C VAL A 122 7.37 -0.95 47.74
N ASN A 123 6.90 -2.13 48.12
CA ASN A 123 6.53 -2.41 49.51
C ASN A 123 7.75 -2.34 50.44
N ARG A 124 8.90 -2.84 49.99
CA ARG A 124 10.15 -2.73 50.75
C ARG A 124 10.60 -1.27 50.96
N ILE A 125 10.30 -0.38 50.02
CA ILE A 125 10.52 1.07 50.19
C ILE A 125 9.59 1.62 51.27
N ILE A 126 8.30 1.29 51.21
CA ILE A 126 7.31 1.73 52.20
C ILE A 126 7.71 1.24 53.60
N ASP A 127 8.08 -0.03 53.74
CA ASP A 127 8.54 -0.60 55.01
C ASP A 127 9.80 0.10 55.53
N ALA A 128 10.78 0.35 54.66
CA ALA A 128 12.01 1.05 55.02
C ALA A 128 11.78 2.51 55.44
N LEU A 129 10.73 3.17 54.93
CA LEU A 129 10.37 4.53 55.34
C LEU A 129 9.72 4.60 56.73
N ASN A 130 9.18 3.48 57.22
CA ASN A 130 8.58 3.38 58.56
C ASN A 130 9.61 3.12 59.68
N ASP A 131 10.88 2.83 59.34
CA ASP A 131 11.96 2.59 60.29
C ASP A 131 13.22 3.42 59.93
N GLU A 132 13.74 4.21 60.87
CA GLU A 132 14.91 5.07 60.63
C GLU A 132 16.17 4.27 60.25
N GLN A 133 16.36 3.07 60.81
CA GLN A 133 17.50 2.23 60.45
C GLN A 133 17.31 1.60 59.06
N GLY A 134 16.10 1.12 58.75
CA GLY A 134 15.70 0.66 57.43
C GLY A 134 15.89 1.73 56.35
N ALA A 135 15.54 2.98 56.65
CA ALA A 135 15.73 4.12 55.75
C ALA A 135 17.21 4.36 55.41
N LYS A 136 18.14 4.17 56.36
CA LYS A 136 19.57 4.36 56.12
C LYS A 136 20.22 3.19 55.38
N LYS A 137 19.77 1.95 55.64
CA LYS A 137 20.44 0.73 55.13
C LYS A 137 19.80 0.15 53.87
N THR A 138 18.47 0.13 53.81
CA THR A 138 17.71 -0.62 52.79
C THR A 138 17.20 0.29 51.67
N LEU A 139 16.76 1.51 52.02
CA LEU A 139 16.15 2.44 51.07
C LEU A 139 17.05 2.76 49.86
N PRO A 140 18.37 3.03 50.00
CA PRO A 140 19.20 3.36 48.84
C PRO A 140 19.26 2.22 47.82
N ALA A 141 19.35 0.97 48.28
CA ALA A 141 19.38 -0.21 47.42
C ALA A 141 18.03 -0.38 46.71
N CYS A 142 16.92 -0.28 47.43
CA CYS A 142 15.59 -0.40 46.84
C CYS A 142 15.29 0.72 45.83
N MET A 143 15.71 1.96 46.10
CA MET A 143 15.56 3.08 45.17
C MET A 143 16.40 2.88 43.89
N ASN A 144 17.61 2.33 44.01
CA ASN A 144 18.42 1.98 42.84
C ASN A 144 17.78 0.87 42.01
N THR A 145 17.25 -0.18 42.65
CA THR A 145 16.50 -1.24 41.97
C THR A 145 15.28 -0.68 41.25
N LEU A 146 14.50 0.18 41.90
CA LEU A 146 13.33 0.83 41.30
C LEU A 146 13.74 1.65 40.07
N LYS A 147 14.76 2.50 40.21
CA LYS A 147 15.27 3.33 39.10
C LYS A 147 15.75 2.48 37.92
N SER A 148 16.53 1.43 38.19
CA SER A 148 17.04 0.54 37.13
C SER A 148 15.90 -0.18 36.42
N THR A 149 14.94 -0.73 37.19
CA THR A 149 13.80 -1.47 36.63
C THR A 149 12.90 -0.56 35.80
N VAL A 150 12.64 0.66 36.26
CA VAL A 150 11.87 1.65 35.49
C VAL A 150 12.59 2.05 34.21
N GLY A 151 13.93 2.22 34.25
CA GLY A 151 14.73 2.48 33.04
C GLY A 151 14.68 1.33 32.03
N GLU A 152 14.66 0.07 32.49
CA GLU A 152 14.47 -1.10 31.64
C GLU A 152 13.08 -1.11 30.99
N CYS A 153 12.02 -0.77 31.76
CA CYS A 153 10.67 -0.61 31.22
C CYS A 153 10.60 0.47 30.13
N GLU A 154 11.19 1.63 30.36
CA GLU A 154 11.25 2.72 29.38
C GLU A 154 11.95 2.28 28.10
N ASN A 155 13.10 1.61 28.21
CA ASN A 155 13.82 1.06 27.06
C ASN A 155 12.98 0.01 26.30
N HIS A 156 12.23 -0.85 27.01
CA HIS A 156 11.33 -1.79 26.35
C HIS A 156 10.24 -1.07 25.53
N LEU A 157 9.62 -0.03 26.09
CA LEU A 157 8.60 0.77 25.41
C LEU A 157 9.16 1.50 24.18
N GLN A 158 10.30 2.18 24.31
CA GLN A 158 10.94 2.88 23.20
C GLN A 158 11.24 1.95 22.01
N VAL A 159 11.70 0.71 22.29
CA VAL A 159 11.94 -0.26 21.22
C VAL A 159 10.63 -0.76 20.59
N ILE A 160 9.56 -0.94 21.37
CA ILE A 160 8.24 -1.29 20.83
C ILE A 160 7.76 -0.18 19.87
N GLU A 161 7.78 1.07 20.32
CA GLU A 161 7.36 2.23 19.54
C GLU A 161 8.15 2.34 18.23
N ALA A 162 9.49 2.28 18.31
CA ALA A 162 10.35 2.37 17.13
C ALA A 162 10.07 1.25 16.09
N LYS A 163 9.68 0.05 16.55
CA LYS A 163 9.35 -1.07 15.65
C LYS A 163 8.00 -0.90 14.96
N PHE A 164 7.01 -0.36 15.68
CA PHE A 164 5.72 -0.04 15.06
C PHE A 164 5.82 1.15 14.11
N GLU A 165 6.61 2.17 14.44
CA GLU A 165 6.84 3.32 13.56
C GLU A 165 7.50 2.88 12.25
N ALA A 166 8.59 2.11 12.33
CA ALA A 166 9.25 1.59 11.13
C ALA A 166 8.33 0.70 10.27
N TRP A 167 7.40 -0.03 10.90
CA TRP A 167 6.41 -0.81 10.16
C TRP A 167 5.34 0.09 9.51
N LEU A 168 4.89 1.12 10.22
CA LEU A 168 3.95 2.11 9.72
C LEU A 168 4.51 2.88 8.52
N ASP A 169 5.78 3.29 8.57
CA ASP A 169 6.47 3.96 7.48
C ASP A 169 6.41 3.15 6.17
N VAL A 170 6.68 1.84 6.26
CA VAL A 170 6.59 0.93 5.10
C VAL A 170 5.15 0.82 4.60
N ALA A 171 4.16 0.73 5.51
CA ALA A 171 2.75 0.64 5.13
C ALA A 171 2.26 1.92 4.43
N GLN A 172 2.66 3.09 4.94
CA GLN A 172 2.30 4.40 4.39
C GLN A 172 2.91 4.60 3.01
N GLU A 173 4.21 4.31 2.85
CA GLU A 173 4.86 4.42 1.56
C GLU A 173 4.25 3.46 0.53
N LEU A 174 3.95 2.21 0.93
CA LEU A 174 3.27 1.25 0.05
C LEU A 174 1.92 1.79 -0.42
N SER A 175 1.11 2.32 0.50
CA SER A 175 -0.20 2.90 0.18
C SER A 175 -0.09 4.08 -0.77
N GLN A 176 0.84 5.00 -0.51
CA GLN A 176 1.06 6.18 -1.35
C GLN A 176 1.47 5.78 -2.78
N VAL A 177 2.45 4.88 -2.90
CA VAL A 177 2.96 4.43 -4.21
C VAL A 177 1.92 3.61 -4.97
N ALA A 178 1.15 2.77 -4.27
CA ALA A 178 0.07 1.99 -4.90
C ALA A 178 -1.02 2.91 -5.46
N THR A 179 -1.43 3.94 -4.72
CA THR A 179 -2.44 4.92 -5.15
C THR A 179 -1.98 5.73 -6.37
N GLU A 180 -0.71 6.17 -6.40
CA GLU A 180 -0.14 6.85 -7.56
C GLU A 180 -0.08 5.93 -8.79
N SER A 181 0.30 4.66 -8.58
CA SER A 181 0.39 3.67 -9.65
C SER A 181 -0.98 3.28 -10.21
N GLU A 182 -2.04 3.35 -9.39
CA GLU A 182 -3.42 3.10 -9.81
C GLU A 182 -3.92 4.17 -10.79
N HIS A 183 -3.74 5.46 -10.48
CA HIS A 183 -4.12 6.55 -11.37
C HIS A 183 -3.47 6.43 -12.75
N ASP A 184 -2.15 6.20 -12.80
CA ASP A 184 -1.43 5.98 -14.05
C ASP A 184 -1.94 4.75 -14.84
N THR A 185 -2.36 3.71 -14.12
CA THR A 185 -2.86 2.47 -14.76
C THR A 185 -4.24 2.69 -15.36
N ILE A 186 -5.09 3.48 -14.70
CA ILE A 186 -6.39 3.89 -15.23
C ILE A 186 -6.19 4.71 -16.51
N ASP A 187 -5.31 5.71 -16.48
CA ASP A 187 -5.03 6.58 -17.63
C ASP A 187 -4.50 5.78 -18.82
N LYS A 188 -3.50 4.91 -18.61
CA LYS A 188 -2.99 4.01 -19.67
C LYS A 188 -4.04 3.04 -20.20
N ARG A 189 -4.97 2.59 -19.35
CA ARG A 189 -6.06 1.72 -19.78
C ARG A 189 -7.02 2.48 -20.71
N HIS A 190 -7.33 3.74 -20.39
CA HIS A 190 -8.13 4.60 -21.26
C HIS A 190 -7.42 4.83 -22.60
N GLU A 191 -6.13 5.20 -22.58
CA GLU A 191 -5.33 5.39 -23.80
C GLU A 191 -5.30 4.12 -24.69
N ASN A 192 -5.07 2.96 -24.08
CA ASN A 192 -5.06 1.68 -24.79
C ASN A 192 -6.44 1.34 -25.37
N GLN A 193 -7.53 1.61 -24.64
CA GLN A 193 -8.89 1.41 -25.15
C GLN A 193 -9.18 2.31 -26.35
N ASP A 194 -8.77 3.57 -26.30
CA ASP A 194 -8.90 4.53 -27.40
C ASP A 194 -8.08 4.09 -28.62
N GLN A 195 -6.86 3.60 -28.39
CA GLN A 195 -6.00 3.09 -29.46
C GLN A 195 -6.60 1.85 -30.14
N VAL A 196 -7.12 0.89 -29.35
CA VAL A 196 -7.79 -0.30 -29.87
C VAL A 196 -9.05 0.10 -30.66
N HIS A 197 -9.83 1.04 -30.15
CA HIS A 197 -11.02 1.54 -30.84
C HIS A 197 -10.66 2.22 -32.18
N SER A 198 -9.64 3.08 -32.17
CA SER A 198 -9.11 3.74 -33.38
C SER A 198 -8.59 2.74 -34.42
N GLN A 199 -7.87 1.70 -33.99
CA GLN A 199 -7.40 0.64 -34.88
C GLN A 199 -8.56 -0.15 -35.51
N LYS A 200 -9.63 -0.42 -34.74
CA LYS A 200 -10.81 -1.11 -35.24
C LYS A 200 -11.52 -0.29 -36.33
N ILE A 201 -11.72 1.01 -36.12
CA ILE A 201 -12.31 1.91 -37.12
C ILE A 201 -11.46 1.94 -38.40
N ARG A 202 -10.13 2.05 -38.27
CA ARG A 202 -9.21 2.05 -39.43
C ARG A 202 -9.29 0.75 -40.21
N LYS A 203 -9.38 -0.39 -39.51
CA LYS A 203 -9.53 -1.71 -40.14
C LYS A 203 -10.84 -1.79 -40.92
N GLU A 204 -11.96 -1.42 -40.31
CA GLU A 204 -13.28 -1.43 -40.97
C GLU A 204 -13.32 -0.51 -42.21
N PHE A 205 -12.69 0.66 -42.14
CA PHE A 205 -12.58 1.55 -43.29
C PHE A 205 -11.73 0.94 -44.41
N ALA A 206 -10.58 0.35 -44.08
CA ALA A 206 -9.71 -0.30 -45.04
C ALA A 206 -10.38 -1.51 -45.71
N GLU A 207 -11.17 -2.29 -44.97
CA GLU A 207 -11.95 -3.41 -45.50
C GLU A 207 -13.04 -2.92 -46.47
N LYS A 208 -13.77 -1.85 -46.13
CA LYS A 208 -14.76 -1.23 -47.03
C LYS A 208 -14.12 -0.65 -48.30
N GLU A 209 -12.94 -0.03 -48.19
CA GLU A 209 -12.20 0.44 -49.36
C GLU A 209 -11.72 -0.69 -50.24
N MET A 210 -11.25 -1.79 -49.64
CA MET A 210 -10.83 -2.98 -50.38
C MET A 210 -12.02 -3.59 -51.14
N GLN A 211 -13.18 -3.74 -50.49
CA GLN A 211 -14.41 -4.21 -51.14
C GLN A 211 -14.80 -3.31 -52.32
N ARG A 212 -14.80 -1.98 -52.13
CA ARG A 212 -15.11 -1.03 -53.21
C ARG A 212 -14.14 -1.13 -54.39
N LYS A 213 -12.84 -1.30 -54.12
CA LYS A 213 -11.84 -1.50 -55.16
C LYS A 213 -12.05 -2.82 -55.92
N GLU A 214 -12.34 -3.90 -55.21
CA GLU A 214 -12.65 -5.18 -55.85
C GLU A 214 -13.90 -5.10 -56.73
N GLU A 215 -14.96 -4.43 -56.28
CA GLU A 215 -16.17 -4.19 -57.08
C GLU A 215 -15.87 -3.38 -58.34
N ALA A 216 -15.08 -2.31 -58.22
CA ALA A 216 -14.67 -1.49 -59.35
C ALA A 216 -13.82 -2.29 -60.37
N VAL A 217 -12.92 -3.16 -59.90
CA VAL A 217 -12.13 -4.05 -60.76
C VAL A 217 -13.03 -5.06 -61.47
N ARG A 218 -13.98 -5.68 -60.76
CA ARG A 218 -14.95 -6.62 -61.36
C ARG A 218 -15.79 -5.94 -62.44
N GLU A 219 -16.25 -4.72 -62.19
CA GLU A 219 -17.02 -3.94 -63.18
C GLU A 219 -16.16 -3.53 -64.38
N ALA A 220 -14.91 -3.10 -64.17
CA ALA A 220 -13.99 -2.78 -65.26
C ALA A 220 -13.71 -4.00 -66.14
N GLN A 221 -13.49 -5.17 -65.54
CA GLN A 221 -13.30 -6.43 -66.26
C GLN A 221 -14.52 -6.79 -67.12
N ARG A 222 -15.74 -6.63 -66.57
CA ARG A 222 -16.99 -6.84 -67.32
C ARG A 222 -17.08 -5.91 -68.53
N ARG A 223 -16.80 -4.61 -68.35
CA ARG A 223 -16.81 -3.64 -69.46
C ARG A 223 -15.78 -3.96 -70.53
N MET A 224 -14.59 -4.42 -70.13
CA MET A 224 -13.54 -4.82 -71.07
C MET A 224 -13.97 -6.02 -71.93
N LEU A 225 -14.58 -7.05 -71.32
CA LEU A 225 -15.11 -8.21 -72.04
C LEU A 225 -16.20 -7.81 -73.05
N LEU A 226 -17.12 -6.91 -72.66
CA LEU A 226 -18.15 -6.39 -73.56
C LEU A 226 -17.56 -5.58 -74.72
N ALA A 227 -16.53 -4.76 -74.45
CA ALA A 227 -15.83 -4.00 -75.48
C ALA A 227 -15.06 -4.92 -76.44
N GLU A 228 -14.42 -5.98 -75.94
CA GLU A 228 -13.74 -7.00 -76.74
C GLU A 228 -14.73 -7.75 -77.65
N ASP A 229 -15.90 -8.12 -77.12
CA ASP A 229 -16.95 -8.79 -77.88
C ASP A 229 -17.54 -7.86 -78.97
N ALA A 230 -17.83 -6.61 -78.62
CA ALA A 230 -18.26 -5.59 -79.58
C ALA A 230 -17.20 -5.35 -80.67
N PHE A 231 -15.92 -5.32 -80.31
CA PHE A 231 -14.81 -5.20 -81.27
C PHE A 231 -14.71 -6.43 -82.18
N LYS A 232 -14.84 -7.65 -81.64
CA LYS A 232 -14.89 -8.89 -82.43
C LYS A 232 -16.07 -8.89 -83.40
N HIS A 233 -17.25 -8.45 -82.95
CA HIS A 233 -18.42 -8.31 -83.80
C HIS A 233 -18.25 -7.26 -84.90
N ALA A 234 -17.71 -6.08 -84.56
CA ALA A 234 -17.40 -5.04 -85.54
C ALA A 234 -16.34 -5.50 -86.55
N SER A 235 -15.28 -6.17 -86.09
CA SER A 235 -14.20 -6.72 -86.93
C SER A 235 -14.71 -7.79 -87.90
N LYS A 236 -15.66 -8.65 -87.50
CA LYS A 236 -16.32 -9.62 -88.39
C LYS A 236 -17.20 -8.96 -89.46
N ASN A 237 -17.66 -7.75 -89.22
CA ASN A 237 -18.48 -6.96 -90.14
C ASN A 237 -17.66 -5.92 -90.92
N ILE A 238 -16.32 -5.93 -90.83
CA ILE A 238 -15.48 -5.15 -91.72
C ILE A 238 -15.52 -5.84 -93.10
N PRO A 239 -16.02 -5.18 -94.15
CA PRO A 239 -15.96 -5.75 -95.48
C PRO A 239 -14.49 -5.89 -95.87
N SER A 240 -14.03 -7.13 -96.07
CA SER A 240 -12.72 -7.40 -96.63
C SER A 240 -12.66 -6.74 -98.01
N GLY A 241 -11.78 -5.76 -98.16
CA GLY A 241 -11.53 -5.06 -99.41
C GLY A 241 -10.94 -6.00 -100.47
N GLU A 242 -11.81 -6.76 -101.14
CA GLU A 242 -11.55 -7.37 -102.44
C GLU A 242 -12.75 -7.10 -103.36
N SER A 243 -12.87 -5.84 -103.80
CA SER A 243 -13.57 -5.44 -105.04
C SER A 243 -13.08 -4.05 -105.51
N SER A 244 -11.77 -3.78 -105.36
CA SER A 244 -11.11 -2.61 -105.97
C SER A 244 -10.10 -3.08 -107.02
N SER A 245 -10.60 -3.79 -108.03
CA SER A 245 -9.98 -3.87 -109.35
C SER A 245 -10.88 -4.74 -110.22
N LYS A 246 -11.61 -4.10 -111.14
CA LYS A 246 -11.80 -4.55 -112.52
C LYS A 246 -12.66 -3.55 -113.29
N TYR A 247 -11.97 -2.83 -114.20
CA TYR A 247 -12.44 -2.22 -115.45
C TYR A 247 -13.37 -0.99 -115.32
N ARG A 248 -12.82 0.22 -115.43
CA ARG A 248 -12.39 0.92 -116.67
C ARG A 248 -13.59 1.26 -117.58
N LEU A 249 -14.03 2.51 -117.48
CA LEU A 249 -14.87 3.21 -118.45
C LEU A 249 -14.27 3.11 -119.87
N PRO A 250 -15.06 2.84 -120.91
CA PRO A 250 -14.64 3.12 -122.28
C PRO A 250 -14.96 4.58 -122.62
N PHE A 251 -13.94 5.31 -123.06
CA PHE A 251 -14.04 6.60 -123.72
C PHE A 251 -14.30 6.44 -125.22
N HIS A 252 -15.02 7.43 -125.77
CA HIS A 252 -15.22 7.83 -127.18
C HIS A 252 -16.21 6.99 -128.00
N ASN A 253 -17.14 7.59 -128.77
CA ASN A 253 -17.17 8.90 -129.43
C ASN A 253 -18.59 9.47 -129.51
#